data_AF-A0A286XHW5-F1
#
_entry.id   AF-A0A286XHW5-F1
#
_cell.length_a   1.000
_cell.length_b   1.000
_cell.length_c   1.000
_cell.angle_alpha   90.00
_cell.angle_beta   90.00
_cell.angle_gamma   90.00
#
_symmetry.space_group_name_H-M   'P 1'
#
loop_
_entity.id
_entity.type
_entity.pdbx_description
1 polymer ?
#
loop_
_entity_poly.entity_id
_entity_poly.type
_entity_poly.pdbx_seq_one_letter_code
_entity_poly.pdbx_strand_id
1 'polypeptide(L)'
;MKSGLAFPDWAYKPESSPGSRQIQLWHFILELLQKEEFRHVIAWQQGEYGEFVIKDPDEVARLWGRRKCKPQMNYDKLSRALRYYYNKRILHKTKGKRFTYKFNFSKLIVVNYPLGERKEGDTANRYCFPKVSEIIVWGSDFGP
;
A
#
# COMPACT_ATOMS: atom_id res chain seq x y z
N MET A 1 -22.65 25.96 8.80
CA MET A 1 -22.95 24.53 9.05
C MET A 1 -21.88 23.72 8.33
N LYS A 2 -21.18 22.85 9.07
CA LYS A 2 -20.12 21.91 8.65
C LYS A 2 -20.70 20.91 7.62
N SER A 3 -20.00 20.14 6.78
CA SER A 3 -18.61 19.89 6.39
C SER A 3 -18.70 18.78 5.34
N GLY A 4 -17.83 18.76 4.32
CA GLY A 4 -17.66 17.58 3.45
C GLY A 4 -16.25 17.61 2.90
N LEU A 5 -15.39 16.68 3.36
CA LEU A 5 -13.98 16.60 2.96
C LEU A 5 -13.89 16.36 1.45
N ALA A 6 -13.52 17.40 0.70
CA ALA A 6 -13.23 17.29 -0.73
C ALA A 6 -11.89 16.58 -0.90
N PHE A 7 -11.93 15.32 -1.35
CA PHE A 7 -10.74 14.62 -1.79
C PHE A 7 -10.18 15.34 -3.04
N PRO A 8 -8.85 15.50 -3.16
CA PRO A 8 -8.27 16.18 -4.30
C PRO A 8 -8.46 15.39 -5.60
N ASP A 9 -8.79 16.07 -6.69
CA ASP A 9 -9.21 15.49 -8.00
C ASP A 9 -8.26 14.45 -8.61
N TRP A 10 -6.99 14.39 -8.15
CA TRP A 10 -6.07 13.32 -8.55
C TRP A 10 -6.43 11.95 -7.96
N ALA A 11 -7.26 11.91 -6.91
CA ALA A 11 -7.62 10.72 -6.15
C ALA A 11 -8.86 9.98 -6.71
N TYR A 12 -9.73 10.68 -7.46
CA TYR A 12 -10.97 10.10 -7.99
C TYR A 12 -11.23 10.59 -9.42
N LYS A 13 -11.21 9.66 -10.40
CA LYS A 13 -11.78 9.89 -11.74
C LYS A 13 -13.03 9.02 -11.87
N PRO A 14 -14.23 9.61 -12.04
CA PRO A 14 -15.50 8.87 -12.02
C PRO A 14 -15.70 7.93 -13.23
N GLU A 15 -14.94 8.09 -14.32
CA GLU A 15 -15.19 7.37 -15.59
C GLU A 15 -14.61 5.95 -15.69
N SER A 16 -14.24 5.32 -14.57
CA SER A 16 -13.76 3.93 -14.60
C SER A 16 -14.54 3.08 -13.62
N SER A 17 -15.48 2.29 -14.17
CA SER A 17 -16.31 1.20 -13.60
C SER A 17 -15.95 0.70 -12.19
N PRO A 18 -16.96 0.30 -11.40
CA PRO A 18 -16.78 -0.15 -10.02
C PRO A 18 -15.90 -1.41 -9.99
N GLY A 19 -14.82 -1.37 -9.20
CA GLY A 19 -14.00 -2.55 -8.90
C GLY A 19 -12.65 -2.64 -9.63
N SER A 20 -11.62 -3.00 -8.86
CA SER A 20 -10.20 -3.26 -9.22
C SER A 20 -9.40 -2.15 -9.92
N ARG A 21 -9.99 -1.33 -10.80
CA ARG A 21 -9.28 -0.35 -11.63
C ARG A 21 -8.90 0.92 -10.87
N GLN A 22 -9.48 1.17 -9.70
CA GLN A 22 -9.13 2.30 -8.84
C GLN A 22 -7.98 2.01 -7.85
N ILE A 23 -7.52 0.76 -7.75
CA ILE A 23 -6.44 0.40 -6.82
C ILE A 23 -5.20 1.27 -7.03
N GLN A 24 -4.57 1.67 -5.93
CA GLN A 24 -3.32 2.42 -5.93
C GLN A 24 -2.13 1.46 -5.82
N LEU A 25 -0.97 1.86 -6.34
CA LEU A 25 0.21 0.98 -6.39
C LEU A 25 0.63 0.50 -4.99
N TRP A 26 0.60 1.36 -3.98
CA TRP A 26 1.01 0.95 -2.63
C TRP A 26 0.10 -0.11 -2.01
N HIS A 27 -1.21 -0.04 -2.25
CA HIS A 27 -2.16 -1.10 -1.84
C HIS A 27 -1.87 -2.40 -2.57
N PHE A 28 -1.60 -2.33 -3.87
CA PHE A 28 -1.24 -3.50 -4.67
C PHE A 28 0.06 -4.16 -4.20
N ILE A 29 1.08 -3.36 -3.85
CA ILE A 29 2.33 -3.87 -3.29
C ILE A 29 2.09 -4.60 -1.97
N LEU A 30 1.26 -4.05 -1.07
CA LEU A 30 0.88 -4.75 0.17
C LEU A 30 0.12 -6.05 -0.10
N GLU A 31 -0.77 -6.08 -1.10
CA GLU A 31 -1.47 -7.30 -1.52
C GLU A 31 -0.50 -8.39 -1.98
N LEU A 32 0.48 -8.03 -2.84
CA LEU A 32 1.49 -9.00 -3.28
C LEU A 32 2.35 -9.52 -2.12
N LEU A 33 2.72 -8.65 -1.18
CA LEU A 33 3.55 -9.01 -0.02
C LEU A 33 2.87 -9.97 0.96
N GLN A 34 1.54 -10.11 0.92
CA GLN A 34 0.79 -11.06 1.76
C GLN A 34 0.67 -12.46 1.14
N LYS A 35 0.88 -12.58 -0.17
CA LYS A 35 0.64 -13.82 -0.90
C LYS A 35 1.93 -14.61 -1.00
N GLU A 36 1.94 -15.82 -0.43
CA GLU A 36 3.14 -16.66 -0.43
C GLU A 36 3.65 -17.01 -1.84
N GLU A 37 2.72 -17.15 -2.80
CA GLU A 37 3.05 -17.41 -4.21
C GLU A 37 3.97 -16.35 -4.81
N PHE A 38 3.94 -15.10 -4.33
CA PHE A 38 4.76 -14.00 -4.85
C PHE A 38 6.04 -13.75 -4.07
N ARG A 39 6.41 -14.59 -3.07
CA ARG A 39 7.64 -14.42 -2.26
C ARG A 39 8.93 -14.37 -3.09
N HIS A 40 8.94 -14.99 -4.27
CA HIS A 40 10.07 -14.97 -5.20
C HIS A 40 10.14 -13.67 -6.02
N VAL A 41 9.02 -12.95 -6.15
CA VAL A 41 8.89 -11.69 -6.88
C VAL A 41 9.08 -10.48 -5.96
N ILE A 42 8.47 -10.51 -4.78
CA ILE A 42 8.49 -9.43 -3.80
C ILE A 42 8.34 -10.00 -2.38
N ALA A 43 9.13 -9.51 -1.42
CA ALA A 43 9.11 -10.03 -0.07
C ALA A 43 9.48 -8.98 0.98
N TRP A 44 8.98 -9.18 2.20
CA TRP A 44 9.47 -8.47 3.38
C TRP A 44 10.94 -8.82 3.64
N GLN A 45 11.71 -7.84 4.11
CA GLN A 45 13.07 -8.03 4.60
C GLN A 45 13.01 -8.55 6.04
N GLN A 46 13.84 -9.55 6.34
CA GLN A 46 13.90 -10.14 7.67
C GLN A 46 14.58 -9.17 8.64
N GLY A 47 14.01 -8.98 9.83
CA GLY A 47 14.57 -8.12 10.88
C GLY A 47 14.24 -6.62 10.77
N GLU A 48 13.63 -6.16 9.68
CA GLU A 48 13.30 -4.75 9.46
C GLU A 48 11.79 -4.54 9.24
N TYR A 49 11.11 -4.01 10.26
CA TYR A 49 9.65 -3.82 10.21
C TYR A 49 9.23 -2.88 9.06
N GLY A 50 8.41 -3.41 8.16
CA GLY A 50 7.86 -2.68 7.02
C GLY A 50 8.84 -2.41 5.88
N GLU A 51 10.05 -2.95 5.94
CA GLU A 51 10.99 -2.93 4.81
C GLU A 51 10.73 -4.12 3.89
N PHE A 52 10.64 -3.89 2.59
CA PHE A 52 10.45 -4.91 1.58
C PHE A 52 11.41 -4.72 0.41
N VAL A 53 11.65 -5.81 -0.31
CA VAL A 53 12.44 -5.83 -1.54
C VAL A 53 11.61 -6.35 -2.70
N ILE A 54 11.74 -5.68 -3.85
CA ILE A 54 11.29 -6.21 -5.13
C ILE A 54 12.44 -7.02 -5.71
N LYS A 55 12.28 -8.34 -5.75
CA LYS A 55 13.29 -9.29 -6.26
C LYS A 55 13.23 -9.39 -7.78
N ASP A 56 12.02 -9.36 -8.34
CA ASP A 56 11.76 -9.34 -9.78
C ASP A 56 10.98 -8.07 -10.15
N PRO A 57 11.68 -7.00 -10.57
CA PRO A 57 11.06 -5.73 -10.94
C PRO A 57 10.13 -5.82 -12.14
N ASP A 58 10.46 -6.67 -13.11
CA ASP A 58 9.71 -6.82 -14.35
C ASP A 58 8.39 -7.55 -14.09
N GLU A 59 8.41 -8.60 -13.27
CA GLU A 59 7.21 -9.33 -12.90
C GLU A 59 6.26 -8.47 -12.04
N VAL A 60 6.78 -7.69 -11.08
CA VAL A 60 5.94 -6.72 -10.33
C VAL A 60 5.28 -5.72 -11.29
N ALA A 61 6.03 -5.20 -12.26
CA ALA A 61 5.49 -4.26 -13.24
C ALA A 61 4.45 -4.90 -14.16
N ARG A 62 4.67 -6.14 -14.58
CA ARG A 62 3.73 -6.92 -15.39
C ARG A 62 2.43 -7.19 -14.64
N LEU A 63 2.51 -7.63 -13.39
CA LEU A 63 1.34 -7.86 -12.53
C LEU A 63 0.57 -6.56 -12.27
N TRP A 64 1.28 -5.45 -12.06
CA TRP A 64 0.66 -4.12 -11.93
C TRP A 64 -0.03 -3.66 -13.22
N GLY A 65 0.64 -3.86 -14.37
CA GLY A 65 0.10 -3.60 -15.70
C GLY A 65 -1.18 -4.39 -15.96
N ARG A 66 -1.17 -5.69 -15.64
CA ARG A 66 -2.36 -6.56 -15.71
C ARG A 66 -3.49 -6.02 -14.83
N ARG A 67 -3.20 -5.64 -13.58
CA ARG A 67 -4.21 -5.11 -12.64
C ARG A 67 -4.88 -3.81 -13.11
N LYS A 68 -4.15 -2.95 -13.81
CA LYS A 68 -4.63 -1.64 -14.29
C LYS A 68 -5.01 -1.64 -15.78
N CYS A 69 -4.98 -2.78 -16.45
CA CYS A 69 -5.11 -2.91 -17.90
C CYS A 69 -4.17 -1.96 -18.68
N LYS A 70 -2.90 -1.90 -18.26
CA LYS A 70 -1.83 -1.11 -18.88
C LYS A 70 -0.73 -2.07 -19.40
N PRO A 71 -0.86 -2.59 -20.63
CA PRO A 71 0.09 -3.60 -21.16
C PRO A 71 1.51 -3.05 -21.34
N GLN A 72 1.67 -1.74 -21.49
CA GLN A 72 2.95 -1.05 -21.61
C GLN A 72 3.55 -0.64 -20.25
N MET A 73 3.10 -1.25 -19.16
CA MET A 73 3.66 -1.01 -17.82
C MET A 73 5.03 -1.68 -17.71
N ASN A 74 5.99 -0.97 -17.14
CA ASN A 74 7.34 -1.46 -16.86
C ASN A 74 7.83 -0.90 -15.53
N TYR A 75 8.99 -1.37 -15.06
CA TYR A 75 9.51 -0.94 -13.77
C TYR A 75 9.87 0.55 -13.75
N ASP A 76 10.35 1.14 -14.84
CA ASP A 76 10.68 2.57 -14.87
C ASP A 76 9.47 3.46 -14.58
N LYS A 77 8.31 3.13 -15.18
CA LYS A 77 7.04 3.82 -14.95
C LYS A 77 6.51 3.54 -13.54
N LEU A 78 6.59 2.29 -13.07
CA LEU A 78 6.16 1.92 -11.72
C LEU A 78 7.01 2.62 -10.65
N SER A 79 8.33 2.64 -10.84
CA SER A 79 9.28 3.28 -9.93
C SER A 79 9.06 4.80 -9.87
N ARG A 80 8.53 5.42 -10.94
CA ARG A 80 8.12 6.83 -10.92
C ARG A 80 7.02 7.08 -9.88
N ALA A 81 6.04 6.17 -9.77
CA ALA A 81 5.00 6.22 -8.75
C ALA A 81 5.55 5.97 -7.34
N LEU A 82 6.48 5.02 -7.17
CA LEU A 82 7.16 4.80 -5.89
C LEU A 82 7.90 6.06 -5.42
N ARG A 83 8.57 6.78 -6.32
CA ARG A 83 9.23 8.07 -5.99
C ARG A 83 8.24 9.13 -5.53
N TYR A 84 7.02 9.19 -6.10
CA TYR A 84 5.99 10.12 -5.64
C TYR A 84 5.53 9.83 -4.20
N TYR A 85 5.64 8.58 -3.74
CA TYR A 85 5.25 8.20 -2.38
C TYR A 85 6.20 8.70 -1.28
N TYR A 86 7.43 9.11 -1.63
CA TYR A 86 8.41 9.62 -0.66
C TYR A 86 7.91 10.91 -0.01
N ASN A 87 7.49 11.88 -0.83
CA ASN A 87 6.98 13.16 -0.35
C ASN A 87 5.63 13.01 0.36
N LYS A 88 4.81 12.04 -0.09
CA LYS A 88 3.54 11.69 0.56
C LYS A 88 3.72 10.90 1.86
N ARG A 89 4.97 10.59 2.25
CA ARG A 89 5.30 9.84 3.47
C ARG A 89 4.59 8.48 3.55
N ILE A 90 4.26 7.86 2.42
CA ILE A 90 3.63 6.53 2.36
C ILE A 90 4.70 5.43 2.48
N LEU A 91 5.77 5.58 1.71
CA LEU A 91 6.96 4.74 1.78
C LEU A 91 8.20 5.58 1.44
N HIS A 92 9.38 5.05 1.73
CA HIS A 92 10.65 5.67 1.38
C HIS A 92 11.60 4.65 0.74
N LYS A 93 12.58 5.14 -0.01
CA LYS A 93 13.67 4.32 -0.53
C LYS A 93 14.65 3.98 0.58
N THR A 94 14.96 2.70 0.77
CA THR A 94 16.09 2.31 1.61
C THR A 94 17.39 2.68 0.88
N LYS A 95 18.23 3.50 1.51
CA LYS A 95 19.52 3.94 0.94
C LYS A 95 20.48 2.75 0.85
N GLY A 96 21.31 2.70 -0.19
CA GLY A 96 22.33 1.66 -0.38
C GLY A 96 21.82 0.27 -0.80
N LYS A 97 20.52 -0.02 -0.69
CA LYS A 97 19.95 -1.32 -1.08
C LYS A 97 19.21 -1.23 -2.43
N ARG A 98 19.39 -2.19 -3.34
CA ARG A 98 18.71 -2.19 -4.65
C ARG A 98 17.26 -2.64 -4.51
N PHE A 99 16.34 -1.91 -5.16
CA PHE A 99 14.90 -2.23 -5.18
C PHE A 99 14.22 -2.44 -3.81
N THR A 100 14.85 -1.92 -2.75
CA THR A 100 14.35 -1.99 -1.38
C THR A 100 13.69 -0.69 -0.97
N TYR A 101 12.53 -0.81 -0.33
CA TYR A 101 11.69 0.28 0.11
C TYR A 101 11.12 -0.04 1.49
N LYS A 102 10.74 0.98 2.24
CA LYS A 102 10.16 0.80 3.58
C LYS A 102 8.89 1.61 3.73
N PHE A 103 7.80 0.94 4.09
CA PHE A 103 6.52 1.58 4.38
C PHE A 103 6.62 2.42 5.64
N ASN A 104 5.91 3.54 5.66
CA ASN A 104 5.77 4.36 6.85
C ASN A 104 4.41 4.09 7.51
N PHE A 105 4.33 2.96 8.22
CA PHE A 105 3.09 2.53 8.87
C PHE A 105 2.63 3.50 9.97
N SER A 106 3.54 4.20 10.64
CA SER A 106 3.19 5.21 11.66
C SER A 106 2.35 6.37 11.10
N LYS A 107 2.39 6.63 9.80
CA LYS A 107 1.55 7.63 9.13
C LYS A 107 0.39 7.02 8.35
N LEU A 108 0.55 5.81 7.80
CA LEU A 108 -0.55 5.10 7.14
C LEU A 108 -1.66 4.70 8.14
N ILE A 109 -1.31 4.33 9.37
CA ILE A 109 -2.27 4.02 10.43
C ILE A 109 -3.03 5.28 10.89
N VAL A 110 -2.38 6.45 10.91
CA VAL A 110 -3.00 7.73 11.35
C VAL A 110 -4.06 8.25 10.36
N VAL A 111 -3.97 7.87 9.08
CA VAL A 111 -4.95 8.34 8.07
C VAL A 111 -6.22 7.49 8.07
N ASN A 112 -6.17 6.24 8.55
CA ASN A 112 -7.30 5.30 8.56
C ASN A 112 -7.80 4.89 9.96
N TYR A 113 -7.24 5.42 11.05
CA TYR A 113 -7.72 5.18 12.42
C TYR A 113 -7.71 6.49 13.21
N PRO A 114 -8.84 6.97 13.78
CA PRO A 114 -8.75 7.86 14.93
C PRO A 114 -8.06 7.07 16.04
N LEU A 115 -7.01 7.63 16.62
CA LEU A 115 -6.20 7.01 17.66
C LEU A 115 -7.05 6.84 18.94
N GLY A 116 -7.89 5.81 18.98
CA GLY A 116 -8.67 5.40 20.14
C GLY A 116 -7.84 4.48 21.02
N GLU A 117 -7.35 5.04 22.12
CA GLU A 117 -6.89 4.42 23.37
C GLU A 117 -6.27 3.00 23.32
N ARG A 118 -4.97 2.96 23.62
CA ARG A 118 -4.25 1.76 24.07
C ARG A 118 -5.04 1.06 25.19
N LYS A 119 -5.32 -0.22 25.02
CA LYS A 119 -5.54 -1.13 26.16
C LYS A 119 -4.33 -2.03 26.34
N GLU A 120 -3.78 -1.96 27.54
CA GLU A 120 -2.64 -2.71 28.02
C GLU A 120 -3.08 -4.16 28.27
N GLY A 121 -2.46 -5.15 27.60
CA GLY A 121 -2.72 -6.55 27.92
C GLY A 121 -2.38 -7.64 26.88
N ASP A 122 -2.31 -7.36 25.57
CA ASP A 122 -2.17 -8.45 24.59
C ASP A 122 -0.71 -8.87 24.36
N THR A 123 -0.38 -10.06 24.89
CA THR A 123 0.93 -10.72 24.80
C THR A 123 1.07 -11.69 23.62
N ALA A 124 0.19 -11.63 22.63
CA ALA A 124 0.24 -12.52 21.47
C ALA A 124 0.65 -11.77 20.18
N ASN A 125 1.82 -12.16 19.65
CA ASN A 125 2.33 -11.98 18.28
C ASN A 125 3.05 -10.65 17.94
N ARG A 126 4.38 -10.63 18.09
CA ARG A 126 5.28 -9.47 17.88
C ARG A 126 5.47 -9.00 16.43
N TYR A 127 4.82 -9.62 15.45
CA TYR A 127 4.85 -9.16 14.04
C TYR A 127 3.53 -9.44 13.32
N CYS A 128 2.38 -9.27 13.99
CA CYS A 128 1.10 -9.21 13.29
C CYS A 128 1.06 -7.91 12.46
N PHE A 129 1.61 -7.96 11.24
CA PHE A 129 1.34 -6.92 10.25
C PHE A 129 -0.17 -6.88 10.04
N PRO A 130 -0.82 -5.71 10.16
CA PRO A 130 -2.26 -5.62 9.95
C PRO A 130 -2.59 -6.21 8.59
N LYS A 131 -3.54 -7.15 8.56
CA LYS A 131 -4.03 -7.70 7.29
C LYS A 131 -4.52 -6.52 6.45
N VAL A 132 -4.33 -6.53 5.13
CA VAL A 132 -4.84 -5.42 4.29
C VAL A 132 -6.36 -5.23 4.47
N SER A 133 -7.09 -6.28 4.85
CA SER A 133 -8.50 -6.20 5.28
C SER A 133 -8.72 -5.33 6.52
N GLU A 134 -7.81 -5.29 7.49
CA GLU A 134 -7.90 -4.48 8.71
C GLU A 134 -7.52 -3.01 8.47
N ILE A 135 -6.77 -2.72 7.40
CA ILE A 135 -6.46 -1.34 6.96
C ILE A 135 -7.61 -0.74 6.13
N ILE A 136 -8.50 -1.58 5.58
CA ILE A 136 -9.53 -1.20 4.60
C ILE A 136 -10.96 -1.25 5.15
N VAL A 137 -11.25 -1.99 6.23
CA VAL A 137 -12.62 -2.07 6.77
C VAL A 137 -12.88 -0.91 7.73
N TRP A 138 -13.34 0.22 7.19
CA TRP A 138 -14.43 1.07 7.70
C TRP A 138 -14.90 1.96 6.53
N GLY A 139 -15.61 1.34 5.60
CA GLY A 139 -16.22 2.00 4.43
C GLY A 139 -17.67 1.60 4.23
N SER A 140 -18.38 1.17 5.27
CA SER A 140 -19.77 0.68 5.14
C SER A 140 -20.67 0.90 6.36
N ASP A 141 -20.37 1.85 7.26
CA ASP A 141 -21.22 2.07 8.45
C ASP A 141 -21.67 3.53 8.63
N PHE A 142 -22.07 4.18 7.55
CA PHE A 142 -22.93 5.36 7.66
C PHE A 142 -24.00 5.37 6.57
N GLY A 143 -25.19 4.98 6.98
CA GLY A 143 -26.47 5.45 6.47
C GLY A 143 -27.60 4.96 7.39
N PRO A 144 -28.68 5.73 7.62
CA PRO A 144 -28.89 7.14 7.31
C PRO A 144 -28.32 8.12 8.36
#